data_AF-A0AAV9FWU3-F1
#
_entry.id   AF-A0AAV9FWU3-F1
#
_cell.length_a   1.000
_cell.length_b   1.000
_cell.length_c   1.000
_cell.angle_alpha   90.00
_cell.angle_beta   90.00
_cell.angle_gamma   90.00
#
_symmetry.space_group_name_H-M   'P 1'
#
loop_
_entity.id
_entity.type
_entity.pdbx_description
1 polymer ?
#
loop_
_entity_poly.entity_id
_entity_poly.type
_entity_poly.pdbx_seq_one_letter_code
_entity_poly.pdbx_strand_id
1 'polypeptide(L)'
;MLIVPDIQDVYTPLQTDLILPISECRENLEQLLESIPNMFGNNRVADSAFGAAMKAAFLAIKSTGGKLLVFQSVLPSTGIGSLSAREAEGRSNISMAEKEAHKLLQPVDKNLKTMALEFAKYQVCVDVFLATQSYVDIASISVVPNTTGLLLLSFSALSDPAKLFNDLRWNISRPQGFEAVMRVRCSQGLQVQDYLGSFCKRVPTDVDLPAIDSDKAIMVTFKHDDKFQENSECAFQCALLYTTVFGQRRIRVMNLSLTCTNMLSNLFRYADLETQFTYVVKQAGSAIPSTPLSQVRDQVTSTCINVLQSYRKYCASVSSSGQLILPEALKLLPLYALALTKSIGLRNDGRLDDRSYWASIVSSISVVLAVPLVFPRMIALHDLILREDDESLVPTPLTLNSENIRDDGVYFMENGEDGLLYVGNSVHPAILEQLFGVSSAAVPNQLVLEQFDNELSRKVNEVVNEIRRQRCSYLRLRLCKKGDPSGDFFRSLLVEDKALGSLSYVEFLVHVHRQIQSKLT
;
A
#
# COMPACT_ATOMS: atom_id res chain seq x y z
N MET A 1 -35.66 4.75 -13.39
CA MET A 1 -34.99 3.89 -12.39
C MET A 1 -35.72 2.56 -12.34
N LEU A 2 -35.02 1.44 -12.49
CA LEU A 2 -35.58 0.09 -12.34
C LEU A 2 -34.98 -0.53 -11.07
N ILE A 3 -35.83 -0.98 -10.16
CA ILE A 3 -35.41 -1.58 -8.88
C ILE A 3 -35.47 -3.10 -9.01
N VAL A 4 -34.38 -3.78 -8.67
CA VAL A 4 -34.30 -5.24 -8.59
C VAL A 4 -34.32 -5.62 -7.10
N PRO A 5 -35.44 -6.12 -6.56
CA PRO A 5 -35.56 -6.40 -5.13
C PRO A 5 -34.94 -7.75 -4.72
N ASP A 6 -34.74 -8.68 -5.66
CA ASP A 6 -34.09 -9.96 -5.38
C ASP A 6 -32.56 -9.78 -5.31
N ILE A 7 -32.04 -9.84 -4.09
CA ILE A 7 -30.63 -9.66 -3.77
C ILE A 7 -29.88 -10.98 -3.57
N GLN A 8 -30.56 -12.12 -3.76
CA GLN A 8 -29.97 -13.46 -3.68
C GLN A 8 -29.80 -14.05 -5.08
N ASP A 9 -30.82 -13.94 -5.94
CA ASP A 9 -30.76 -14.35 -7.34
C ASP A 9 -30.79 -13.13 -8.27
N VAL A 10 -29.63 -12.51 -8.41
CA VAL A 10 -29.48 -11.22 -9.08
C VAL A 10 -29.54 -11.37 -10.60
N TYR A 11 -30.32 -10.51 -11.25
CA TYR A 11 -30.46 -10.43 -12.70
C TYR A 11 -30.35 -8.99 -13.22
N THR A 12 -30.08 -8.82 -14.51
CA THR A 12 -30.12 -7.52 -15.19
C THR A 12 -31.54 -7.23 -15.67
N PRO A 13 -32.19 -6.14 -15.23
CA PRO A 13 -33.60 -5.86 -15.56
C PRO A 13 -33.83 -5.50 -17.03
N LEU A 14 -32.76 -5.18 -17.78
CA LEU A 14 -32.76 -4.91 -19.21
C LEU A 14 -31.71 -5.79 -19.90
N GLN A 15 -31.99 -6.18 -21.15
CA GLN A 15 -31.05 -6.92 -21.99
C GLN A 15 -30.15 -6.00 -22.82
N THR A 16 -30.63 -4.80 -23.16
CA THR A 16 -29.93 -3.78 -23.95
C THR A 16 -29.93 -2.43 -23.22
N ASP A 17 -29.19 -1.46 -23.75
CA ASP A 17 -29.23 -0.04 -23.33
C ASP A 17 -28.77 0.25 -21.88
N LEU A 18 -28.08 -0.70 -21.24
CA LEU A 18 -27.44 -0.50 -19.94
C LEU A 18 -26.03 0.11 -20.06
N ILE A 19 -25.34 -0.18 -21.16
CA ILE A 19 -23.98 0.29 -21.43
C ILE A 19 -24.05 1.08 -22.72
N LEU A 20 -23.84 2.40 -22.62
CA LEU A 20 -23.96 3.32 -23.74
C LEU A 20 -22.67 4.14 -23.89
N PRO A 21 -22.28 4.54 -25.11
CA PRO A 21 -21.21 5.50 -25.32
C PRO A 21 -21.55 6.83 -24.63
N ILE A 22 -20.62 7.39 -23.85
CA ILE A 22 -20.81 8.67 -23.15
C ILE A 22 -21.17 9.79 -24.12
N SER A 23 -20.62 9.78 -25.33
CA SER A 23 -20.94 10.76 -26.38
C SER A 23 -22.42 10.78 -26.79
N GLU A 24 -23.13 9.67 -26.62
CA GLU A 24 -24.55 9.53 -26.99
C GLU A 24 -25.50 9.84 -25.84
N CYS A 25 -25.04 9.74 -24.58
CA CYS A 25 -25.89 9.88 -23.39
C CYS A 25 -25.44 10.95 -22.39
N ARG A 26 -24.49 11.83 -22.75
CA ARG A 26 -23.88 12.80 -21.83
C ARG A 26 -24.89 13.66 -21.06
N GLU A 27 -25.82 14.31 -21.75
CA GLU A 27 -26.80 15.19 -21.11
C GLU A 27 -27.69 14.42 -20.13
N ASN A 28 -28.17 13.24 -20.53
CA ASN A 28 -28.97 12.36 -19.68
C ASN A 28 -28.17 11.84 -18.47
N LEU A 29 -26.87 11.56 -18.65
CA LEU A 29 -25.98 11.15 -17.57
C LEU A 29 -25.73 12.29 -16.57
N GLU A 30 -25.48 13.51 -17.03
CA GLU A 30 -25.31 14.69 -16.18
C GLU A 30 -26.59 14.95 -15.36
N GLN A 31 -27.77 14.91 -15.99
CA GLN A 31 -29.06 15.02 -15.29
C GLN A 31 -29.26 13.89 -14.25
N LEU A 32 -28.89 12.65 -14.59
CA LEU A 32 -28.97 11.53 -13.65
C LEU A 32 -28.07 11.77 -12.44
N LEU A 33 -26.81 12.18 -12.65
CA LEU A 33 -25.84 12.43 -11.59
C LEU A 33 -26.28 13.56 -10.65
N GLU A 34 -26.90 14.62 -11.18
CA GLU A 34 -27.49 15.71 -10.38
C GLU A 34 -28.73 15.24 -9.58
N SER A 35 -29.47 14.27 -10.10
CA SER A 35 -30.70 13.78 -9.48
C SER A 35 -30.46 12.78 -8.34
N ILE A 36 -29.39 11.96 -8.38
CA ILE A 36 -29.11 10.90 -7.40
C ILE A 36 -29.07 11.42 -5.95
N PRO A 37 -28.37 12.53 -5.61
CA PRO A 37 -28.36 13.05 -4.25
C PRO A 37 -29.77 13.44 -3.76
N ASN A 38 -30.61 13.98 -4.64
CA ASN A 38 -31.99 14.35 -4.30
C ASN A 38 -32.88 13.13 -4.09
N MET A 39 -32.68 12.05 -4.87
CA MET A 39 -33.43 10.81 -4.73
C MET A 39 -33.17 10.10 -3.41
N PHE A 40 -31.91 10.11 -2.93
CA PHE A 40 -31.49 9.30 -1.78
C PHE A 40 -31.06 10.12 -0.55
N GLY A 41 -31.15 11.45 -0.58
CA GLY A 41 -30.69 12.33 0.51
C GLY A 41 -31.39 12.08 1.87
N ASN A 42 -32.61 11.55 1.86
CA ASN A 42 -33.37 11.19 3.06
C ASN A 42 -33.38 9.68 3.35
N ASN A 43 -32.56 8.89 2.65
CA ASN A 43 -32.49 7.45 2.86
C ASN A 43 -31.95 7.13 4.26
N ARG A 44 -32.63 6.24 4.99
CA ARG A 44 -32.26 5.78 6.33
C ARG A 44 -31.87 4.31 6.38
N VAL A 45 -31.82 3.63 5.23
CA VAL A 45 -31.40 2.23 5.14
C VAL A 45 -29.93 2.15 5.50
N ALA A 46 -29.62 1.42 6.57
CA ALA A 46 -28.25 1.21 7.05
C ALA A 46 -27.61 -0.05 6.44
N ASP A 47 -28.40 -0.91 5.80
CA ASP A 47 -27.95 -2.15 5.20
C ASP A 47 -27.34 -1.93 3.81
N SER A 48 -26.32 -2.74 3.47
CA SER A 48 -25.73 -2.75 2.12
C SER A 48 -25.76 -4.13 1.50
N ALA A 49 -26.28 -4.21 0.28
CA ALA A 49 -26.30 -5.39 -0.59
C ALA A 49 -25.08 -5.40 -1.54
N PHE A 50 -23.87 -5.23 -1.00
CA PHE A 50 -22.61 -5.06 -1.76
C PHE A 50 -22.37 -6.14 -2.82
N GLY A 51 -22.45 -7.42 -2.43
CA GLY A 51 -22.21 -8.53 -3.36
C GLY A 51 -23.29 -8.58 -4.46
N ALA A 52 -24.55 -8.33 -4.11
CA ALA A 52 -25.64 -8.32 -5.07
C ALA A 52 -25.46 -7.20 -6.11
N ALA A 53 -25.12 -5.98 -5.66
CA ALA A 53 -24.87 -4.84 -6.54
C ALA A 53 -23.70 -5.11 -7.50
N MET A 54 -22.59 -5.67 -7.00
CA MET A 54 -21.47 -6.08 -7.86
C MET A 54 -21.87 -7.16 -8.86
N LYS A 55 -22.64 -8.17 -8.44
CA LYS A 55 -23.10 -9.25 -9.32
C LYS A 55 -24.01 -8.72 -10.43
N ALA A 56 -24.91 -7.78 -10.12
CA ALA A 56 -25.78 -7.13 -11.11
C ALA A 56 -24.94 -6.38 -12.16
N ALA A 57 -24.00 -5.55 -11.69
CA ALA A 57 -23.13 -4.77 -12.56
C ALA A 57 -22.24 -5.68 -13.42
N PHE A 58 -21.72 -6.75 -12.84
CA PHE A 58 -20.99 -7.78 -13.57
C PHE A 58 -21.84 -8.40 -14.68
N LEU A 59 -23.07 -8.82 -14.40
CA LEU A 59 -23.95 -9.43 -15.41
C LEU A 59 -24.22 -8.48 -16.58
N ALA A 60 -24.31 -7.18 -16.32
CA ALA A 60 -24.48 -6.17 -17.37
C ALA A 60 -23.25 -6.09 -18.31
N ILE A 61 -22.02 -6.14 -17.76
CA ILE A 61 -20.77 -5.97 -18.53
C ILE A 61 -20.10 -7.28 -18.93
N LYS A 62 -20.63 -8.44 -18.52
CA LYS A 62 -19.99 -9.77 -18.65
C LYS A 62 -19.62 -10.13 -20.08
N SER A 63 -20.39 -9.68 -21.07
CA SER A 63 -20.16 -9.97 -22.48
C SER A 63 -18.97 -9.21 -23.06
N THR A 64 -18.61 -8.06 -22.49
CA THR A 64 -17.53 -7.19 -22.98
C THR A 64 -16.31 -7.17 -22.05
N GLY A 65 -16.46 -7.59 -20.80
CA GLY A 65 -15.49 -7.31 -19.75
C GLY A 65 -15.49 -5.82 -19.37
N GLY A 66 -14.50 -5.40 -18.59
CA GLY A 66 -14.29 -3.99 -18.25
C GLY A 66 -13.94 -3.77 -16.79
N LYS A 67 -14.35 -2.61 -16.26
CA LYS A 67 -14.05 -2.16 -14.89
C LYS A 67 -15.29 -1.71 -14.16
N LEU A 68 -15.46 -2.21 -12.94
CA LEU A 68 -16.46 -1.75 -11.99
C LEU A 68 -15.82 -0.82 -10.96
N LEU A 69 -16.39 0.38 -10.79
CA LEU A 69 -16.02 1.31 -9.72
C LEU A 69 -17.09 1.21 -8.62
N VAL A 70 -16.74 0.61 -7.48
CA VAL A 70 -17.68 0.30 -6.41
C VAL A 70 -17.40 1.21 -5.21
N PHE A 71 -18.39 1.99 -4.81
CA PHE A 71 -18.32 2.86 -3.63
C PHE A 71 -19.10 2.23 -2.48
N GLN A 72 -18.43 1.97 -1.36
CA GLN A 72 -19.01 1.30 -0.19
C GLN A 72 -18.67 2.09 1.07
N SER A 73 -19.67 2.32 1.94
CA SER A 73 -19.53 3.16 3.15
C SER A 73 -19.85 2.44 4.46
N VAL A 74 -20.61 1.35 4.40
CA VAL A 74 -21.07 0.58 5.58
C VAL A 74 -20.67 -0.89 5.48
N LEU A 75 -20.89 -1.69 6.53
CA LEU A 75 -20.70 -3.13 6.46
C LEU A 75 -21.69 -3.76 5.46
N PRO A 76 -21.24 -4.59 4.50
CA PRO A 76 -22.14 -5.39 3.66
C PRO A 76 -23.00 -6.36 4.48
N SER A 77 -24.22 -5.98 4.87
CA SER A 77 -25.03 -6.75 5.83
C SER A 77 -26.08 -7.68 5.19
N THR A 78 -26.35 -7.56 3.89
CA THR A 78 -27.45 -8.31 3.24
C THR A 78 -27.10 -8.78 1.82
N GLY A 79 -27.88 -9.72 1.29
CA GLY A 79 -27.70 -10.30 -0.04
C GLY A 79 -26.57 -11.32 -0.13
N ILE A 80 -26.21 -11.69 -1.37
CA ILE A 80 -25.07 -12.59 -1.62
C ILE A 80 -23.77 -12.00 -1.04
N GLY A 81 -23.07 -12.81 -0.25
CA GLY A 81 -21.84 -12.41 0.42
C GLY A 81 -22.01 -11.41 1.57
N SER A 82 -23.18 -11.42 2.22
CA SER A 82 -23.43 -10.67 3.46
C SER A 82 -22.43 -11.05 4.56
N LEU A 83 -22.03 -10.05 5.34
CA LEU A 83 -21.06 -10.11 6.42
C LEU A 83 -21.72 -9.66 7.73
N SER A 84 -21.11 -10.06 8.86
CA SER A 84 -21.52 -9.68 10.20
C SER A 84 -20.36 -9.10 10.99
N ALA A 85 -20.66 -8.24 11.97
CA ALA A 85 -19.64 -7.53 12.74
C ALA A 85 -18.93 -8.47 13.74
N ARG A 86 -17.75 -8.97 13.36
CA ARG A 86 -16.95 -9.92 14.18
C ARG A 86 -15.93 -9.28 15.12
N GLU A 87 -15.74 -7.97 15.08
CA GLU A 87 -14.74 -7.27 15.91
C GLU A 87 -15.01 -7.44 17.43
N ALA A 88 -16.28 -7.56 17.83
CA ALA A 88 -16.68 -7.75 19.23
C ALA A 88 -16.25 -9.12 19.81
N GLU A 89 -16.19 -10.16 18.97
CA GLU A 89 -15.82 -11.52 19.41
C GLU A 89 -14.33 -11.60 19.81
N GLY A 90 -13.46 -10.86 19.11
CA GLY A 90 -12.01 -10.83 19.33
C GLY A 90 -11.56 -10.07 20.58
N ARG A 91 -12.39 -9.19 21.16
CA ARG A 91 -12.04 -8.38 22.33
C ARG A 91 -12.28 -9.09 23.68
N SER A 92 -12.96 -10.24 23.67
CA SER A 92 -13.39 -10.93 24.90
C SER A 92 -12.26 -11.66 25.64
N ASN A 93 -11.13 -11.97 25.00
CA ASN A 93 -10.04 -12.75 25.60
C ASN A 93 -8.65 -12.30 25.12
N ILE A 94 -7.99 -11.40 25.86
CA ILE A 94 -6.73 -10.73 25.49
C ILE A 94 -5.59 -11.72 25.14
N SER A 95 -5.47 -12.87 25.83
CA SER A 95 -4.40 -13.85 25.58
C SER A 95 -4.68 -14.84 24.44
N MET A 96 -5.94 -15.13 24.14
CA MET A 96 -6.34 -15.89 22.94
C MET A 96 -6.38 -15.01 21.69
N ALA A 97 -6.69 -13.72 21.86
CA ALA A 97 -6.74 -12.73 20.80
C ALA A 97 -5.38 -12.59 20.08
N GLU A 98 -4.25 -12.60 20.79
CA GLU A 98 -2.93 -12.52 20.12
C GLU A 98 -2.57 -13.78 19.33
N LYS A 99 -2.94 -14.98 19.82
CA LYS A 99 -2.62 -16.24 19.14
C LYS A 99 -3.51 -16.50 17.92
N GLU A 100 -4.75 -16.03 17.95
CA GLU A 100 -5.74 -16.30 16.90
C GLU A 100 -6.22 -15.06 16.12
N ALA A 101 -5.67 -13.86 16.38
CA ALA A 101 -6.05 -12.62 15.67
C ALA A 101 -5.97 -12.73 14.15
N HIS A 102 -5.03 -13.52 13.62
CA HIS A 102 -4.89 -13.76 12.19
C HIS A 102 -6.14 -14.39 11.57
N LYS A 103 -6.93 -15.17 12.34
CA LYS A 103 -8.21 -15.74 11.87
C LYS A 103 -9.25 -14.66 11.56
N LEU A 104 -9.24 -13.55 12.30
CA LEU A 104 -10.11 -12.40 12.03
C LEU A 104 -9.68 -11.59 10.80
N LEU A 105 -8.48 -11.85 10.27
CA LEU A 105 -7.97 -11.24 9.05
C LEU A 105 -8.19 -12.12 7.82
N GLN A 106 -8.76 -13.32 8.00
CA GLN A 106 -9.18 -14.18 6.90
C GLN A 106 -10.57 -13.76 6.40
N PRO A 107 -10.82 -13.81 5.09
CA PRO A 107 -12.15 -13.60 4.55
C PRO A 107 -13.10 -14.69 5.05
N VAL A 108 -14.29 -14.29 5.48
CA VAL A 108 -15.31 -15.23 6.01
C VAL A 108 -16.06 -15.91 4.86
N ASP A 109 -16.32 -15.18 3.78
CA ASP A 109 -17.26 -15.60 2.75
C ASP A 109 -16.56 -16.23 1.53
N LYS A 110 -16.98 -17.47 1.22
CA LYS A 110 -16.55 -18.18 0.00
C LYS A 110 -17.24 -17.65 -1.26
N ASN A 111 -18.41 -17.01 -1.14
CA ASN A 111 -19.15 -16.48 -2.30
C ASN A 111 -18.39 -15.31 -2.93
N LEU A 112 -17.91 -14.33 -2.14
CA LEU A 112 -17.07 -13.24 -2.66
C LEU A 112 -15.84 -13.74 -3.42
N LYS A 113 -15.16 -14.77 -2.92
CA LYS A 113 -14.03 -15.39 -3.63
C LYS A 113 -14.45 -16.04 -4.95
N THR A 114 -15.58 -16.75 -4.94
CA THR A 114 -16.13 -17.42 -6.12
C THR A 114 -16.55 -16.40 -7.19
N MET A 115 -17.21 -15.32 -6.76
CA MET A 115 -17.56 -14.19 -7.61
C MET A 115 -16.31 -13.53 -8.19
N ALA A 116 -15.28 -13.29 -7.39
CA ALA A 116 -14.04 -12.67 -7.86
C ALA A 116 -13.35 -13.49 -8.96
N LEU A 117 -13.32 -14.82 -8.81
CA LEU A 117 -12.81 -15.74 -9.83
C LEU A 117 -13.67 -15.72 -11.10
N GLU A 118 -14.99 -15.63 -10.95
CA GLU A 118 -15.90 -15.48 -12.10
C GLU A 118 -15.67 -14.14 -12.80
N PHE A 119 -15.56 -13.03 -12.07
CA PHE A 119 -15.31 -11.70 -12.64
C PHE A 119 -14.01 -11.70 -13.42
N ALA A 120 -12.94 -12.24 -12.83
CA ALA A 120 -11.66 -12.38 -13.51
C ALA A 120 -11.80 -13.26 -14.78
N LYS A 121 -12.58 -14.36 -14.73
CA LYS A 121 -12.84 -15.24 -15.87
C LYS A 121 -13.33 -14.46 -17.10
N TYR A 122 -14.24 -13.52 -16.88
CA TYR A 122 -14.84 -12.68 -17.92
C TYR A 122 -14.17 -11.32 -18.07
N GLN A 123 -12.91 -11.19 -17.62
CA GLN A 123 -12.12 -9.97 -17.78
C GLN A 123 -12.76 -8.71 -17.17
N VAL A 124 -13.45 -8.89 -16.05
CA VAL A 124 -14.00 -7.81 -15.25
C VAL A 124 -13.09 -7.56 -14.05
N CYS A 125 -12.59 -6.32 -13.94
CA CYS A 125 -11.90 -5.83 -12.75
C CYS A 125 -12.84 -5.04 -11.84
N VAL A 126 -12.57 -5.07 -10.54
CA VAL A 126 -13.33 -4.32 -9.53
C VAL A 126 -12.38 -3.45 -8.73
N ASP A 127 -12.59 -2.14 -8.79
CA ASP A 127 -11.93 -1.15 -7.96
C ASP A 127 -12.91 -0.73 -6.85
N VAL A 128 -12.47 -0.79 -5.58
CA VAL A 128 -13.32 -0.54 -4.41
C VAL A 128 -12.88 0.72 -3.66
N PHE A 129 -13.81 1.65 -3.51
CA PHE A 129 -13.68 2.92 -2.81
C PHE A 129 -14.43 2.81 -1.46
N LEU A 130 -13.67 2.71 -0.38
CA LEU A 130 -14.20 2.59 0.99
C LEU A 130 -14.31 3.96 1.64
N ALA A 131 -15.54 4.45 1.74
CA ALA A 131 -15.92 5.71 2.36
C ALA A 131 -16.45 5.50 3.79
N THR A 132 -15.69 4.79 4.64
CA THR A 132 -16.14 4.36 5.97
C THR A 132 -15.32 4.98 7.11
N GLN A 133 -15.98 5.19 8.24
CA GLN A 133 -15.35 5.50 9.53
C GLN A 133 -15.54 4.37 10.56
N SER A 134 -16.36 3.37 10.21
CA SER A 134 -16.73 2.23 11.06
C SER A 134 -16.17 0.92 10.49
N TYR A 135 -16.23 -0.15 11.27
CA TYR A 135 -15.82 -1.48 10.82
C TYR A 135 -16.66 -1.96 9.63
N VAL A 136 -16.00 -2.44 8.57
CA VAL A 136 -16.64 -2.95 7.34
C VAL A 136 -16.13 -4.31 6.89
N ASP A 137 -15.20 -4.91 7.64
CA ASP A 137 -14.56 -6.18 7.31
C ASP A 137 -13.79 -6.15 5.98
N ILE A 138 -12.76 -5.30 5.93
CA ILE A 138 -11.88 -5.14 4.75
C ILE A 138 -11.24 -6.48 4.35
N ALA A 139 -10.97 -7.38 5.30
CA ALA A 139 -10.44 -8.71 5.02
C ALA A 139 -11.31 -9.51 4.02
N SER A 140 -12.64 -9.41 4.14
CA SER A 140 -13.57 -10.09 3.24
C SER A 140 -13.78 -9.29 1.95
N ILE A 141 -13.95 -7.97 2.05
CA ILE A 141 -14.18 -7.10 0.89
C ILE A 141 -12.99 -7.13 -0.08
N SER A 142 -11.75 -7.12 0.43
CA SER A 142 -10.55 -6.99 -0.40
C SER A 142 -10.27 -8.20 -1.28
N VAL A 143 -10.90 -9.35 -1.04
CA VAL A 143 -10.77 -10.56 -1.87
C VAL A 143 -11.11 -10.28 -3.34
N VAL A 144 -12.16 -9.50 -3.59
CA VAL A 144 -12.63 -9.19 -4.94
C VAL A 144 -11.61 -8.32 -5.72
N PRO A 145 -11.20 -7.14 -5.22
CA PRO A 145 -10.18 -6.35 -5.89
C PRO A 145 -8.84 -7.11 -5.93
N ASN A 146 -8.39 -7.77 -4.87
CA ASN A 146 -7.12 -8.54 -4.88
C ASN A 146 -7.06 -9.63 -5.97
N THR A 147 -8.19 -10.27 -6.28
CA THR A 147 -8.24 -11.30 -7.33
C THR A 147 -8.35 -10.71 -8.73
N THR A 148 -8.98 -9.54 -8.86
CA THR A 148 -9.34 -8.96 -10.17
C THR A 148 -8.42 -7.83 -10.65
N GLY A 149 -7.40 -7.46 -9.85
CA GLY A 149 -6.34 -6.54 -10.25
C GLY A 149 -6.11 -5.33 -9.33
N LEU A 150 -6.76 -5.28 -8.16
CA LEU A 150 -6.66 -4.38 -7.00
C LEU A 150 -6.57 -2.86 -7.25
N LEU A 151 -7.62 -2.15 -6.89
CA LEU A 151 -7.54 -0.83 -6.25
C LEU A 151 -8.46 -0.85 -5.02
N LEU A 152 -7.89 -0.57 -3.86
CA LEU A 152 -8.62 -0.40 -2.61
C LEU A 152 -8.19 0.94 -2.01
N LEU A 153 -9.13 1.87 -1.86
CA LEU A 153 -8.85 3.19 -1.30
C LEU A 153 -9.76 3.44 -0.10
N SER A 154 -9.18 3.88 1.01
CA SER A 154 -9.91 4.24 2.23
C SER A 154 -9.87 5.74 2.48
N PHE A 155 -11.03 6.38 2.61
CA PHE A 155 -11.15 7.81 2.81
C PHE A 155 -12.35 8.16 3.69
N SER A 156 -12.26 9.31 4.36
CA SER A 156 -13.40 9.93 5.01
C SER A 156 -14.10 10.84 4.00
N ALA A 157 -15.35 10.55 3.63
CA ALA A 157 -16.09 11.41 2.70
C ALA A 157 -16.21 12.87 3.18
N LEU A 158 -16.23 13.08 4.50
CA LEU A 158 -16.30 14.41 5.11
C LEU A 158 -14.94 15.12 5.12
N SER A 159 -13.86 14.39 5.39
CA SER A 159 -12.54 14.98 5.65
C SER A 159 -11.63 14.99 4.43
N ASP A 160 -11.87 14.10 3.46
CA ASP A 160 -10.94 13.80 2.38
C ASP A 160 -11.54 14.03 0.95
N PRO A 161 -12.33 15.09 0.68
CA PRO A 161 -12.95 15.28 -0.65
C PRO A 161 -11.91 15.46 -1.76
N ALA A 162 -10.81 16.17 -1.48
CA ALA A 162 -9.71 16.35 -2.43
C ALA A 162 -9.00 15.02 -2.76
N LYS A 163 -8.86 14.12 -1.77
CA LYS A 163 -8.28 12.80 -2.00
C LYS A 163 -9.18 11.96 -2.90
N LEU A 164 -10.46 11.87 -2.55
CA LEU A 164 -11.45 11.14 -3.35
C LEU A 164 -11.47 11.62 -4.80
N PHE A 165 -11.56 12.93 -5.02
CA PHE A 165 -11.59 13.51 -6.36
C PHE A 165 -10.33 13.17 -7.16
N ASN A 166 -9.14 13.40 -6.59
CA ASN A 166 -7.88 13.19 -7.30
C ASN A 166 -7.58 11.71 -7.53
N ASP A 167 -7.85 10.85 -6.55
CA ASP A 167 -7.64 9.40 -6.69
C ASP A 167 -8.61 8.79 -7.72
N LEU A 168 -9.88 9.23 -7.72
CA LEU A 168 -10.85 8.81 -8.74
C LEU A 168 -10.46 9.29 -10.13
N ARG A 169 -10.08 10.57 -10.27
CA ARG A 169 -9.59 11.13 -11.53
C ARG A 169 -8.38 10.34 -12.03
N TRP A 170 -7.40 10.08 -11.17
CA TRP A 170 -6.21 9.32 -11.54
C TRP A 170 -6.55 7.88 -11.94
N ASN A 171 -7.42 7.19 -11.20
CA ASN A 171 -7.85 5.83 -11.53
C ASN A 171 -8.47 5.73 -12.94
N ILE A 172 -9.24 6.72 -13.35
CA ILE A 172 -9.85 6.78 -14.68
C ILE A 172 -8.82 7.17 -15.75
N SER A 173 -7.97 8.16 -15.48
CA SER A 173 -7.09 8.75 -16.49
C SER A 173 -5.74 8.05 -16.68
N ARG A 174 -5.28 7.28 -15.69
CA ARG A 174 -3.93 6.70 -15.72
C ARG A 174 -3.75 5.69 -16.85
N PRO A 175 -2.51 5.49 -17.34
CA PRO A 175 -2.21 4.45 -18.31
C PRO A 175 -2.63 3.07 -17.78
N GLN A 176 -3.52 2.40 -18.51
CA GLN A 176 -4.03 1.09 -18.13
C GLN A 176 -4.31 0.21 -19.35
N GLY A 177 -4.33 -1.10 -19.12
CA GLY A 177 -4.65 -2.13 -20.09
C GLY A 177 -5.60 -3.16 -19.51
N PHE A 178 -6.37 -3.79 -20.38
CA PHE A 178 -7.39 -4.78 -20.04
C PHE A 178 -7.08 -6.15 -20.64
N GLU A 179 -7.75 -7.18 -20.13
CA GLU A 179 -7.67 -8.56 -20.62
C GLU A 179 -6.22 -9.06 -20.72
N ALA A 180 -5.42 -8.69 -19.72
CA ALA A 180 -3.99 -8.84 -19.77
C ALA A 180 -3.55 -10.22 -19.30
N VAL A 181 -2.54 -10.76 -19.95
CA VAL A 181 -1.85 -11.98 -19.55
C VAL A 181 -0.36 -11.67 -19.54
N MET A 182 0.26 -11.87 -18.37
CA MET A 182 1.69 -11.67 -18.19
C MET A 182 2.40 -13.01 -18.05
N ARG A 183 3.56 -13.15 -18.70
CA ARG A 183 4.44 -14.30 -18.53
C ARG A 183 5.88 -13.86 -18.45
N VAL A 184 6.60 -14.39 -17.46
CA VAL A 184 8.05 -14.21 -17.33
C VAL A 184 8.77 -15.47 -17.77
N ARG A 185 9.85 -15.27 -18.54
CA ARG A 185 10.79 -16.29 -18.99
C ARG A 185 12.18 -15.92 -18.49
N CYS A 186 13.01 -16.91 -18.26
CA CYS A 186 14.41 -16.77 -17.87
C CYS A 186 15.29 -17.71 -18.69
N SER A 187 16.59 -17.41 -18.76
CA SER A 187 17.59 -18.29 -19.37
C SER A 187 17.63 -19.66 -18.71
N GLN A 188 18.16 -20.64 -19.45
CA GLN A 188 18.42 -22.00 -18.93
C GLN A 188 19.25 -21.94 -17.64
N GLY A 189 18.90 -22.80 -16.68
CA GLY A 189 19.50 -22.84 -15.34
C GLY A 189 18.73 -22.05 -14.29
N LEU A 190 17.76 -21.22 -14.68
CA LEU A 190 16.77 -20.62 -13.78
C LEU A 190 15.37 -21.16 -14.08
N GLN A 191 14.56 -21.23 -13.04
CA GLN A 191 13.13 -21.41 -13.13
C GLN A 191 12.40 -20.30 -12.37
N VAL A 192 11.32 -19.78 -12.95
CA VAL A 192 10.37 -18.94 -12.22
C VAL A 192 9.80 -19.75 -11.06
N GLN A 193 10.02 -19.29 -9.84
CA GLN A 193 9.58 -19.95 -8.61
C GLN A 193 8.15 -19.54 -8.28
N ASP A 194 7.90 -18.24 -8.14
CA ASP A 194 6.57 -17.73 -7.82
C ASP A 194 6.34 -16.30 -8.31
N TYR A 195 5.08 -15.90 -8.32
CA TYR A 195 4.61 -14.55 -8.60
C TYR A 195 3.91 -14.00 -7.35
N LEU A 196 4.24 -12.77 -6.94
CA LEU A 196 3.59 -12.08 -5.82
C LEU A 196 2.97 -10.77 -6.31
N GLY A 197 1.67 -10.61 -6.09
CA GLY A 197 0.85 -9.53 -6.66
C GLY A 197 -0.63 -9.77 -6.42
N SER A 198 -1.46 -8.78 -6.76
CA SER A 198 -2.90 -8.99 -6.93
C SER A 198 -3.21 -9.36 -8.38
N PHE A 199 -3.57 -10.62 -8.59
CA PHE A 199 -3.95 -11.16 -9.89
C PHE A 199 -4.70 -12.47 -9.73
N CYS A 200 -5.27 -12.95 -10.83
CA CYS A 200 -5.84 -14.28 -10.91
C CYS A 200 -4.80 -15.25 -11.48
N LYS A 201 -4.64 -16.42 -10.86
CA LYS A 201 -3.73 -17.48 -11.34
C LYS A 201 -4.57 -18.68 -11.79
N ARG A 202 -4.80 -18.83 -13.09
CA ARG A 202 -5.49 -20.02 -13.65
C ARG A 202 -4.51 -21.12 -14.03
N VAL A 203 -3.34 -20.73 -14.52
CA VAL A 203 -2.25 -21.64 -14.93
C VAL A 203 -1.00 -21.27 -14.12
N PRO A 204 -0.17 -22.23 -13.70
CA PRO A 204 1.01 -21.92 -12.88
C PRO A 204 2.01 -20.95 -13.53
N THR A 205 2.08 -20.90 -14.85
CA THR A 205 3.09 -20.14 -15.61
C THR A 205 2.67 -18.72 -15.98
N ASP A 206 1.36 -18.46 -15.98
CA ASP A 206 0.77 -17.26 -16.56
C ASP A 206 -0.01 -16.50 -15.48
N VAL A 207 0.05 -15.17 -15.56
CA VAL A 207 -0.60 -14.27 -14.61
C VAL A 207 -1.75 -13.57 -15.35
N ASP A 208 -2.98 -13.89 -14.97
CA ASP A 208 -4.20 -13.32 -15.55
C ASP A 208 -4.59 -12.04 -14.82
N LEU A 209 -4.72 -10.95 -15.59
CA LEU A 209 -4.96 -9.60 -15.10
C LEU A 209 -6.13 -8.99 -15.87
N PRO A 210 -7.36 -9.02 -15.32
CA PRO A 210 -8.51 -8.38 -15.95
C PRO A 210 -8.23 -6.90 -16.29
N ALA A 211 -7.51 -6.21 -15.41
CA ALA A 211 -6.88 -4.93 -15.70
C ALA A 211 -5.50 -4.81 -15.02
N ILE A 212 -4.61 -4.04 -15.65
CA ILE A 212 -3.31 -3.64 -15.13
C ILE A 212 -3.09 -2.15 -15.44
N ASP A 213 -2.45 -1.42 -14.52
CA ASP A 213 -2.15 0.00 -14.68
C ASP A 213 -0.70 0.31 -14.29
N SER A 214 -0.30 1.56 -14.47
CA SER A 214 1.05 2.06 -14.23
C SER A 214 1.52 1.97 -12.79
N ASP A 215 0.62 1.83 -11.81
CA ASP A 215 0.95 1.96 -10.39
C ASP A 215 1.25 0.58 -9.75
N LYS A 216 0.80 -0.50 -10.40
CA LYS A 216 0.90 -1.87 -9.90
C LYS A 216 2.25 -2.50 -10.23
N ALA A 217 2.77 -3.25 -9.27
CA ALA A 217 3.97 -4.06 -9.46
C ALA A 217 3.72 -5.53 -9.09
N ILE A 218 4.18 -6.42 -9.98
CA ILE A 218 4.20 -7.86 -9.75
C ILE A 218 5.65 -8.27 -9.51
N MET A 219 5.89 -8.91 -8.36
CA MET A 219 7.20 -9.44 -7.99
C MET A 219 7.31 -10.87 -8.51
N VAL A 220 8.47 -11.22 -9.08
CA VAL A 220 8.74 -12.57 -9.58
C VAL A 220 9.99 -13.10 -8.91
N THR A 221 9.88 -14.26 -8.28
CA THR A 221 11.01 -14.94 -7.65
C THR A 221 11.53 -16.04 -8.55
N PHE A 222 12.83 -16.30 -8.46
CA PHE A 222 13.51 -17.30 -9.26
C PHE A 222 14.25 -18.27 -8.35
N LYS A 223 14.35 -19.52 -8.80
CA LYS A 223 15.21 -20.53 -8.19
C LYS A 223 16.19 -21.07 -9.21
N HIS A 224 17.32 -21.55 -8.73
CA HIS A 224 18.29 -22.24 -9.56
C HIS A 224 17.75 -23.63 -9.92
N ASP A 225 17.85 -23.95 -11.20
CA ASP A 225 17.54 -25.27 -11.77
C ASP A 225 18.84 -25.97 -12.22
N ASP A 226 19.86 -25.20 -12.61
CA ASP A 226 21.20 -25.69 -12.96
C ASP A 226 22.28 -24.69 -12.53
N LYS A 227 23.55 -25.04 -12.73
CA LYS A 227 24.72 -24.19 -12.44
C LYS A 227 24.98 -23.21 -13.58
N PHE A 228 25.35 -21.99 -13.21
CA PHE A 228 25.83 -20.97 -14.15
C PHE A 228 27.35 -21.01 -14.30
N GLN A 229 27.82 -20.75 -15.51
CA GLN A 229 29.24 -20.46 -15.73
C GLN A 229 29.54 -19.04 -15.24
N GLU A 230 30.72 -18.84 -14.65
CA GLU A 230 31.15 -17.50 -14.23
C GLU A 230 31.22 -16.55 -15.44
N ASN A 231 30.75 -15.31 -15.26
CA ASN A 231 30.66 -14.29 -16.30
C ASN A 231 29.73 -14.62 -17.48
N SER A 232 28.96 -15.71 -17.40
CA SER A 232 27.88 -15.96 -18.36
C SER A 232 26.72 -14.97 -18.15
N GLU A 233 26.00 -14.67 -19.23
CA GLU A 233 24.81 -13.85 -19.17
C GLU A 233 23.57 -14.68 -18.80
N CYS A 234 22.77 -14.16 -17.88
CA CYS A 234 21.46 -14.66 -17.54
C CYS A 234 20.41 -13.62 -17.94
N ALA A 235 19.51 -13.99 -18.83
CA ALA A 235 18.48 -13.09 -19.36
C ALA A 235 17.12 -13.40 -18.77
N PHE A 236 16.33 -12.35 -18.63
CA PHE A 236 14.95 -12.35 -18.16
C PHE A 236 14.11 -11.62 -19.19
N GLN A 237 12.95 -12.18 -19.53
CA GLN A 237 11.99 -11.55 -20.42
C GLN A 237 10.60 -11.59 -19.81
N CYS A 238 10.03 -10.42 -19.57
CA CYS A 238 8.62 -10.27 -19.26
C CYS A 238 7.86 -9.90 -20.53
N ALA A 239 6.84 -10.69 -20.86
CA ALA A 239 5.90 -10.41 -21.94
C ALA A 239 4.50 -10.19 -21.36
N LEU A 240 3.93 -9.02 -21.63
CA LEU A 240 2.58 -8.63 -21.24
C LEU A 240 1.73 -8.46 -22.51
N LEU A 241 0.82 -9.40 -22.75
CA LEU A 241 -0.20 -9.28 -23.79
C LEU A 241 -1.43 -8.60 -23.18
N TYR A 242 -1.93 -7.51 -23.77
CA TYR A 242 -3.05 -6.75 -23.23
C TYR A 242 -3.83 -6.01 -24.33
N THR A 243 -5.04 -5.58 -24.00
CA THR A 243 -5.89 -4.71 -24.83
C THR A 243 -5.80 -3.28 -24.29
N THR A 244 -5.51 -2.29 -25.15
CA THR A 244 -5.49 -0.88 -24.74
C THR A 244 -6.91 -0.35 -24.51
N VAL A 245 -7.02 0.81 -23.83
CA VAL A 245 -8.29 1.55 -23.68
C VAL A 245 -8.95 1.93 -25.03
N PHE A 246 -8.19 1.87 -26.13
CA PHE A 246 -8.67 2.14 -27.49
C PHE A 246 -9.01 0.85 -28.27
N GLY A 247 -9.08 -0.30 -27.60
CA GLY A 247 -9.46 -1.59 -28.22
C GLY A 247 -8.35 -2.25 -29.03
N GLN A 248 -7.09 -1.86 -28.87
CA GLN A 248 -5.97 -2.44 -29.63
C GLN A 248 -5.29 -3.54 -28.83
N ARG A 249 -5.13 -4.74 -29.41
CA ARG A 249 -4.34 -5.82 -28.81
C ARG A 249 -2.85 -5.56 -29.01
N ARG A 250 -2.08 -5.50 -27.93
CA ARG A 250 -0.64 -5.19 -27.94
C ARG A 250 0.15 -6.16 -27.07
N ILE A 251 1.43 -6.30 -27.37
CA ILE A 251 2.41 -7.00 -26.52
C ILE A 251 3.45 -5.98 -26.08
N ARG A 252 3.66 -5.85 -24.77
CA ARG A 252 4.80 -5.14 -24.19
C ARG A 252 5.84 -6.17 -23.77
N VAL A 253 7.08 -6.01 -24.22
CA VAL A 253 8.20 -6.90 -23.90
C VAL A 253 9.26 -6.10 -23.14
N MET A 254 9.72 -6.62 -22.01
CA MET A 254 10.78 -6.07 -21.19
C MET A 254 11.88 -7.13 -21.05
N ASN A 255 13.10 -6.80 -21.47
CA ASN A 255 14.24 -7.69 -21.41
C ASN A 255 15.29 -7.12 -20.45
N LEU A 256 15.86 -7.98 -19.61
CA LEU A 256 16.95 -7.66 -18.70
C LEU A 256 18.01 -8.76 -18.83
N SER A 257 19.29 -8.39 -18.97
CA SER A 257 20.42 -9.32 -18.94
C SER A 257 21.30 -8.97 -17.75
N LEU A 258 21.71 -9.97 -16.97
CA LEU A 258 22.57 -9.83 -15.80
C LEU A 258 23.75 -10.80 -15.89
N THR A 259 24.89 -10.42 -15.33
CA THR A 259 26.10 -11.25 -15.32
C THR A 259 26.11 -12.21 -14.13
N CYS A 260 26.39 -13.49 -14.37
CA CYS A 260 26.54 -14.50 -13.33
C CYS A 260 27.90 -14.40 -12.63
N THR A 261 27.92 -14.58 -11.31
CA THR A 261 29.16 -14.61 -10.51
C THR A 261 29.14 -15.75 -9.50
N ASN A 262 30.30 -16.35 -9.27
CA ASN A 262 30.53 -17.32 -8.19
C ASN A 262 31.08 -16.65 -6.91
N MET A 263 31.39 -15.35 -6.96
CA MET A 263 31.92 -14.59 -5.82
C MET A 263 30.79 -13.98 -5.00
N LEU A 264 30.59 -14.48 -3.77
CA LEU A 264 29.56 -13.97 -2.86
C LEU A 264 29.72 -12.46 -2.57
N SER A 265 30.95 -11.95 -2.52
CA SER A 265 31.23 -10.52 -2.31
C SER A 265 30.60 -9.63 -3.39
N ASN A 266 30.58 -10.10 -4.65
CA ASN A 266 29.91 -9.41 -5.74
C ASN A 266 28.39 -9.43 -5.58
N LEU A 267 27.80 -10.55 -5.12
CA LEU A 267 26.35 -10.62 -4.87
C LEU A 267 25.90 -9.57 -3.84
N PHE A 268 26.65 -9.40 -2.76
CA PHE A 268 26.35 -8.37 -1.76
C PHE A 268 26.62 -6.95 -2.26
N ARG A 269 27.62 -6.75 -3.12
CA ARG A 269 27.94 -5.44 -3.70
C ARG A 269 26.83 -4.95 -4.65
N TYR A 270 26.26 -5.85 -5.44
CA TYR A 270 25.22 -5.55 -6.42
C TYR A 270 23.79 -5.75 -5.87
N ALA A 271 23.65 -5.95 -4.56
CA ALA A 271 22.34 -6.11 -3.94
C ALA A 271 21.54 -4.81 -4.00
N ASP A 272 20.31 -4.88 -4.49
CA ASP A 272 19.36 -3.77 -4.43
C ASP A 272 18.52 -3.86 -3.15
N LEU A 273 18.77 -2.95 -2.21
CA LEU A 273 18.10 -2.97 -0.90
C LEU A 273 16.59 -2.79 -1.01
N GLU A 274 16.13 -1.84 -1.81
CA GLU A 274 14.71 -1.48 -1.87
C GLU A 274 13.88 -2.61 -2.49
N THR A 275 14.40 -3.28 -3.50
CA THR A 275 13.77 -4.43 -4.15
C THR A 275 13.71 -5.63 -3.21
N GLN A 276 14.81 -5.95 -2.53
CA GLN A 276 14.83 -7.03 -1.54
C GLN A 276 13.89 -6.73 -0.37
N PHE A 277 13.89 -5.49 0.11
CA PHE A 277 12.99 -5.08 1.18
C PHE A 277 11.52 -5.15 0.75
N THR A 278 11.20 -4.71 -0.47
CA THR A 278 9.85 -4.82 -1.03
C THR A 278 9.38 -6.28 -1.09
N TYR A 279 10.26 -7.22 -1.42
CA TYR A 279 9.96 -8.65 -1.33
C TYR A 279 9.61 -9.08 0.11
N VAL A 280 10.38 -8.65 1.12
CA VAL A 280 10.09 -8.94 2.54
C VAL A 280 8.76 -8.33 2.97
N VAL A 281 8.44 -7.10 2.53
CA VAL A 281 7.15 -6.45 2.79
C VAL A 281 5.99 -7.24 2.19
N LYS A 282 6.10 -7.68 0.93
CA LYS A 282 5.08 -8.51 0.27
C LYS A 282 4.86 -9.85 0.97
N GLN A 283 5.95 -10.49 1.42
CA GLN A 283 5.87 -11.75 2.18
C GLN A 283 5.24 -11.57 3.56
N ALA A 284 5.55 -10.47 4.26
CA ALA A 284 4.89 -10.15 5.51
C ALA A 284 3.38 -9.93 5.29
N GLY A 285 3.01 -9.16 4.26
CA GLY A 285 1.61 -8.92 3.88
C GLY A 285 0.82 -10.20 3.59
N SER A 286 1.39 -11.13 2.82
CA SER A 286 0.74 -12.40 2.49
C SER A 286 0.61 -13.35 3.69
N ALA A 287 1.52 -13.26 4.66
CA ALA A 287 1.51 -14.10 5.85
C ALA A 287 0.54 -13.61 6.95
N ILE A 288 0.23 -12.31 7.01
CA ILE A 288 -0.64 -11.71 8.05
C ILE A 288 -1.99 -12.46 8.23
N PRO A 289 -2.72 -12.84 7.17
CA PRO A 289 -3.99 -13.56 7.33
C PRO A 289 -3.85 -15.02 7.78
N SER A 290 -2.68 -15.64 7.61
CA SER A 290 -2.49 -17.08 7.85
C SER A 290 -1.63 -17.41 9.06
N THR A 291 -0.87 -16.43 9.57
CA THR A 291 0.20 -16.66 10.54
C THR A 291 0.09 -15.68 11.69
N PRO A 292 0.32 -16.09 12.96
CA PRO A 292 0.37 -15.16 14.08
C PRO A 292 1.41 -14.05 13.86
N LEU A 293 1.05 -12.81 14.21
CA LEU A 293 1.88 -11.62 13.94
C LEU A 293 3.27 -11.70 14.57
N SER A 294 3.38 -12.32 15.75
CA SER A 294 4.66 -12.55 16.41
C SER A 294 5.61 -13.36 15.52
N GLN A 295 5.11 -14.45 14.92
CA GLN A 295 5.90 -15.27 14.02
C GLN A 295 6.26 -14.52 12.73
N VAL A 296 5.37 -13.68 12.20
CA VAL A 296 5.68 -12.85 11.02
C VAL A 296 6.79 -11.85 11.33
N ARG A 297 6.75 -11.19 12.50
CA ARG A 297 7.85 -10.31 12.96
C ARG A 297 9.16 -11.09 13.11
N ASP A 298 9.11 -12.27 13.72
CA ASP A 298 10.29 -13.13 13.89
C ASP A 298 10.87 -13.57 12.54
N GLN A 299 10.03 -13.82 11.52
CA GLN A 299 10.47 -14.12 10.16
C GLN A 299 11.18 -12.94 9.49
N VAL A 300 10.64 -11.72 9.64
CA VAL A 300 11.28 -10.48 9.14
C VAL A 300 12.65 -10.29 9.79
N THR A 301 12.71 -10.35 11.12
CA THR A 301 13.96 -10.21 11.87
C THR A 301 14.96 -11.32 11.54
N SER A 302 14.50 -12.57 11.43
CA SER A 302 15.33 -13.72 11.05
C SER A 302 15.92 -13.59 9.65
N THR A 303 15.14 -13.06 8.69
CA THR A 303 15.61 -12.82 7.33
C THR A 303 16.75 -11.80 7.34
N CYS A 304 16.59 -10.67 8.05
CA CYS A 304 17.66 -9.68 8.23
C CYS A 304 18.92 -10.31 8.84
N ILE A 305 18.77 -11.07 9.94
CA ILE A 305 19.89 -11.73 10.63
C ILE A 305 20.62 -12.69 9.69
N ASN A 306 19.89 -13.52 8.94
CA ASN A 306 20.48 -14.54 8.05
C ASN A 306 21.28 -13.91 6.89
N VAL A 307 20.80 -12.81 6.32
CA VAL A 307 21.50 -12.05 5.27
C VAL A 307 22.83 -11.50 5.81
N LEU A 308 22.79 -10.85 6.97
CA LEU A 308 23.98 -10.23 7.58
C LEU A 308 24.96 -11.26 8.13
N GLN A 309 24.46 -12.36 8.69
CA GLN A 309 25.29 -13.50 9.10
C GLN A 309 26.02 -14.10 7.91
N SER A 310 25.33 -14.30 6.78
CA SER A 310 25.96 -14.79 5.54
C SER A 310 27.08 -13.87 5.07
N TYR A 311 26.85 -12.55 5.08
CA TYR A 311 27.90 -11.58 4.74
C TYR A 311 29.09 -11.67 5.70
N ARG A 312 28.82 -11.71 7.00
CA ARG A 312 29.84 -11.82 8.05
C ARG A 312 30.70 -13.07 7.92
N LYS A 313 30.08 -14.21 7.57
CA LYS A 313 30.77 -15.51 7.47
C LYS A 313 31.61 -15.64 6.20
N TYR A 314 31.10 -15.13 5.07
CA TYR A 314 31.66 -15.45 3.75
C TYR A 314 32.35 -14.28 3.03
N CYS A 315 32.15 -13.04 3.46
CA CYS A 315 32.64 -11.86 2.74
C CYS A 315 33.43 -10.88 3.61
N ALA A 316 33.13 -10.77 4.90
CA ALA A 316 33.84 -9.85 5.79
C ALA A 316 35.29 -10.29 5.99
N SER A 317 36.23 -9.35 5.94
CA SER A 317 37.62 -9.57 6.34
C SER A 317 37.73 -9.88 7.83
N VAL A 318 38.84 -10.50 8.24
CA VAL A 318 39.11 -10.79 9.66
C VAL A 318 39.00 -9.49 10.46
N SER A 319 38.00 -9.43 11.32
CA SER A 319 37.65 -8.26 12.13
C SER A 319 37.16 -8.75 13.48
N SER A 320 37.25 -7.91 14.51
CA SER A 320 36.97 -8.34 15.88
C SER A 320 35.53 -8.85 16.04
N SER A 321 35.33 -9.81 16.94
CA SER A 321 33.99 -10.40 17.18
C SER A 321 32.99 -9.37 17.72
N GLY A 322 33.46 -8.31 18.38
CA GLY A 322 32.62 -7.22 18.88
C GLY A 322 32.13 -6.22 17.83
N GLN A 323 32.55 -6.35 16.57
CA GLN A 323 32.10 -5.47 15.48
C GLN A 323 30.94 -6.08 14.71
N LEU A 324 29.87 -5.30 14.53
CA LEU A 324 28.82 -5.61 13.56
C LEU A 324 29.23 -5.08 12.19
N ILE A 325 29.54 -5.98 11.26
CA ILE A 325 29.95 -5.63 9.90
C ILE A 325 28.76 -5.79 8.95
N LEU A 326 28.42 -4.72 8.25
CA LEU A 326 27.32 -4.66 7.29
C LEU A 326 27.88 -4.43 5.88
N PRO A 327 27.28 -5.03 4.84
CA PRO A 327 27.61 -4.68 3.45
C PRO A 327 27.05 -3.30 3.13
N GLU A 328 27.80 -2.48 2.40
CA GLU A 328 27.42 -1.09 2.08
C GLU A 328 26.03 -1.02 1.43
N ALA A 329 25.75 -1.91 0.47
CA ALA A 329 24.48 -1.97 -0.25
C ALA A 329 23.27 -2.26 0.64
N LEU A 330 23.46 -2.92 1.80
CA LEU A 330 22.38 -3.29 2.73
C LEU A 330 22.55 -2.66 4.11
N LYS A 331 23.29 -1.54 4.23
CA LYS A 331 23.55 -0.89 5.53
C LYS A 331 22.28 -0.47 6.28
N LEU A 332 21.21 -0.16 5.55
CA LEU A 332 19.90 0.22 6.10
C LEU A 332 18.94 -0.98 6.28
N LEU A 333 19.34 -2.20 5.92
CA LEU A 333 18.48 -3.38 6.06
C LEU A 333 17.99 -3.61 7.50
N PRO A 334 18.84 -3.49 8.56
CA PRO A 334 18.35 -3.60 9.94
C PRO A 334 17.29 -2.55 10.28
N LEU A 335 17.49 -1.31 9.82
CA LEU A 335 16.57 -0.21 10.09
C LEU A 335 15.21 -0.46 9.43
N TYR A 336 15.20 -0.85 8.16
CA TYR A 336 13.98 -1.18 7.43
C TYR A 336 13.27 -2.41 8.00
N ALA A 337 14.01 -3.43 8.43
CA ALA A 337 13.43 -4.58 9.10
C ALA A 337 12.74 -4.19 10.42
N LEU A 338 13.39 -3.35 11.24
CA LEU A 338 12.78 -2.83 12.46
C LEU A 338 11.53 -2.02 12.16
N ALA A 339 11.61 -1.09 11.20
CA ALA A 339 10.47 -0.27 10.81
C ALA A 339 9.28 -1.12 10.34
N LEU A 340 9.52 -2.20 9.58
CA LEU A 340 8.49 -3.13 9.16
C LEU A 340 7.79 -3.80 10.35
N THR A 341 8.54 -4.22 11.37
CA THR A 341 7.93 -4.82 12.59
C THR A 341 7.06 -3.84 13.39
N LYS A 342 7.29 -2.53 13.23
CA LYS A 342 6.51 -1.43 13.86
C LYS A 342 5.37 -0.90 12.98
N SER A 343 5.29 -1.34 11.72
CA SER A 343 4.25 -0.90 10.78
C SER A 343 2.84 -1.32 11.22
N ILE A 344 1.81 -0.63 10.71
CA ILE A 344 0.39 -0.90 10.99
C ILE A 344 0.04 -2.38 10.74
N GLY A 345 0.66 -3.01 9.73
CA GLY A 345 0.49 -4.42 9.40
C GLY A 345 0.89 -5.38 10.53
N LEU A 346 1.97 -5.07 11.26
CA LEU A 346 2.62 -6.01 12.19
C LEU A 346 2.62 -5.56 13.65
N ARG A 347 2.31 -4.30 13.96
CA ARG A 347 2.17 -3.83 15.34
C ARG A 347 0.98 -4.49 16.04
N ASN A 348 1.07 -4.61 17.36
CA ASN A 348 0.04 -5.29 18.15
C ASN A 348 -1.25 -4.47 18.23
N ASP A 349 -1.12 -3.14 18.30
CA ASP A 349 -2.17 -2.14 18.43
C ASP A 349 -2.69 -1.67 17.06
N GLY A 350 -3.44 -2.52 16.36
CA GLY A 350 -4.02 -2.20 15.05
C GLY A 350 -5.50 -2.57 14.98
N ARG A 351 -6.33 -1.72 14.38
CA ARG A 351 -7.69 -2.10 14.00
C ARG A 351 -7.61 -3.19 12.92
N LEU A 352 -8.58 -4.09 12.92
CA LEU A 352 -8.62 -5.19 11.95
C LEU A 352 -8.63 -4.66 10.51
N ASP A 353 -9.50 -3.68 10.24
CA ASP A 353 -9.63 -3.09 8.90
C ASP A 353 -8.36 -2.37 8.44
N ASP A 354 -7.69 -1.60 9.32
CA ASP A 354 -6.43 -0.92 8.97
C ASP A 354 -5.34 -1.95 8.59
N ARG A 355 -5.28 -3.07 9.32
CA ARG A 355 -4.33 -4.15 9.05
C ARG A 355 -4.67 -4.90 7.77
N SER A 356 -5.95 -5.19 7.53
CA SER A 356 -6.41 -5.83 6.29
C SER A 356 -6.22 -4.94 5.07
N TYR A 357 -6.40 -3.62 5.22
CA TYR A 357 -6.08 -2.63 4.21
C TYR A 357 -4.59 -2.64 3.89
N TRP A 358 -3.73 -2.53 4.92
CA TRP A 358 -2.27 -2.59 4.76
C TRP A 358 -1.82 -3.88 4.04
N ALA A 359 -2.31 -5.04 4.47
CA ALA A 359 -1.99 -6.32 3.85
C ALA A 359 -2.45 -6.42 2.38
N SER A 360 -3.57 -5.78 2.04
CA SER A 360 -4.09 -5.75 0.67
C SER A 360 -3.24 -4.85 -0.22
N ILE A 361 -2.93 -3.61 0.20
CA ILE A 361 -2.16 -2.67 -0.63
C ILE A 361 -0.73 -3.15 -0.90
N VAL A 362 -0.07 -3.79 0.08
CA VAL A 362 1.30 -4.28 -0.10
C VAL A 362 1.39 -5.40 -1.12
N SER A 363 0.31 -6.13 -1.40
CA SER A 363 0.32 -7.20 -2.41
C SER A 363 0.80 -6.70 -3.78
N SER A 364 0.36 -5.52 -4.20
CA SER A 364 0.68 -4.91 -5.51
C SER A 364 1.59 -3.69 -5.43
N ILE A 365 2.12 -3.38 -4.25
CA ILE A 365 2.97 -2.19 -4.05
C ILE A 365 4.23 -2.25 -4.91
N SER A 366 4.61 -1.10 -5.46
CA SER A 366 5.86 -0.90 -6.18
C SER A 366 7.02 -0.62 -5.24
N VAL A 367 8.25 -0.81 -5.72
CA VAL A 367 9.47 -0.57 -4.93
C VAL A 367 9.52 0.88 -4.43
N VAL A 368 9.14 1.83 -5.28
CA VAL A 368 9.12 3.28 -4.98
C VAL A 368 8.15 3.64 -3.85
N LEU A 369 7.10 2.84 -3.62
CA LEU A 369 6.08 3.10 -2.60
C LEU A 369 6.27 2.23 -1.34
N ALA A 370 6.93 1.08 -1.46
CA ALA A 370 7.13 0.14 -0.36
C ALA A 370 7.97 0.73 0.78
N VAL A 371 9.04 1.45 0.45
CA VAL A 371 9.92 2.06 1.46
C VAL A 371 9.18 3.18 2.21
N PRO A 372 8.59 4.21 1.57
CA PRO A 372 7.85 5.26 2.28
C PRO A 372 6.69 4.75 3.15
N LEU A 373 6.00 3.68 2.73
CA LEU A 373 4.92 3.07 3.52
C LEU A 373 5.39 2.56 4.88
N VAL A 374 6.65 2.11 4.97
CA VAL A 374 7.21 1.48 6.17
C VAL A 374 8.19 2.39 6.91
N PHE A 375 8.97 3.18 6.18
CA PHE A 375 9.93 4.15 6.67
C PHE A 375 9.61 5.53 6.07
N PRO A 376 8.70 6.30 6.71
CA PRO A 376 8.27 7.61 6.24
C PRO A 376 9.43 8.61 6.08
N ARG A 377 9.22 9.67 5.30
CA ARG A 377 10.18 10.79 5.22
C ARG A 377 9.73 11.92 6.13
N MET A 378 10.57 12.34 7.08
CA MET A 378 10.32 13.49 7.95
C MET A 378 11.15 14.70 7.54
N ILE A 379 10.54 15.88 7.45
CA ILE A 379 11.16 17.12 6.98
C ILE A 379 10.84 18.23 7.98
N ALA A 380 11.85 19.01 8.39
CA ALA A 380 11.63 20.25 9.13
C ALA A 380 11.16 21.35 8.18
N LEU A 381 9.89 21.76 8.29
CA LEU A 381 9.35 22.84 7.46
C LEU A 381 9.85 24.22 7.89
N HIS A 382 10.04 24.41 9.19
CA HIS A 382 10.44 25.70 9.78
C HIS A 382 11.82 26.19 9.33
N ASP A 383 12.70 25.29 8.89
CA ASP A 383 14.08 25.63 8.47
C ASP A 383 14.24 25.73 6.94
N LEU A 384 13.16 25.58 6.15
CA LEU A 384 13.25 25.52 4.69
C LEU A 384 13.84 26.78 4.03
N ILE A 385 13.63 27.95 4.65
CA ILE A 385 14.19 29.22 4.16
C ILE A 385 15.68 29.38 4.48
N LEU A 386 16.20 28.62 5.44
CA LEU A 386 17.61 28.70 5.87
C LEU A 386 18.53 27.85 4.98
N ARG A 387 17.97 27.04 4.09
CA ARG A 387 18.74 26.28 3.12
C ARG A 387 19.30 27.24 2.07
N GLU A 388 20.63 27.29 1.98
CA GLU A 388 21.31 27.80 0.80
C GLU A 388 20.87 26.97 -0.42
N ASP A 389 20.74 27.59 -1.60
CA ASP A 389 20.18 27.02 -2.83
C ASP A 389 20.95 25.76 -3.31
N ASP A 390 20.67 24.62 -2.68
CA ASP A 390 21.31 23.33 -2.98
C ASP A 390 20.35 22.45 -3.79
N GLU A 391 20.90 21.78 -4.82
CA GLU A 391 20.30 21.36 -6.10
C GLU A 391 18.98 20.53 -6.10
N SER A 392 18.42 20.18 -4.94
CA SER A 392 17.19 19.39 -4.83
C SER A 392 16.04 20.09 -4.08
N LEU A 393 14.87 20.09 -4.72
CA LEU A 393 13.65 20.71 -4.22
C LEU A 393 13.20 20.12 -2.88
N VAL A 394 13.32 18.80 -2.71
CA VAL A 394 12.96 18.10 -1.47
C VAL A 394 14.20 18.02 -0.56
N PRO A 395 14.15 18.55 0.68
CA PRO A 395 15.29 18.47 1.61
C PRO A 395 15.61 17.04 2.02
N THR A 396 16.85 16.84 2.46
CA THR A 396 17.29 15.61 3.11
C THR A 396 16.38 15.31 4.30
N PRO A 397 15.73 14.13 4.36
CA PRO A 397 14.88 13.78 5.47
C PRO A 397 15.66 13.65 6.78
N LEU A 398 15.03 14.05 7.88
CA LEU A 398 15.49 13.83 9.25
C LEU A 398 15.35 12.35 9.63
N THR A 399 16.20 11.89 10.54
CA THR A 399 16.06 10.55 11.14
C THR A 399 14.78 10.47 11.98
N LEU A 400 14.15 9.31 12.00
CA LEU A 400 12.82 9.09 12.55
C LEU A 400 12.88 8.79 14.06
N ASN A 401 13.44 9.74 14.80
CA ASN A 401 13.55 9.69 16.26
C ASN A 401 13.01 10.97 16.90
N SER A 402 12.68 10.88 18.18
CA SER A 402 12.12 12.00 18.95
C SER A 402 13.14 13.10 19.25
N GLU A 403 14.44 12.82 19.20
CA GLU A 403 15.52 13.79 19.45
C GLU A 403 15.55 14.92 18.40
N ASN A 404 15.14 14.62 17.16
CA ASN A 404 15.02 15.60 16.09
C ASN A 404 13.76 16.48 16.16
N ILE A 405 12.85 16.22 17.10
CA ILE A 405 11.59 16.95 17.24
C ILE A 405 11.69 17.95 18.38
N ARG A 406 11.62 19.23 18.01
CA ARG A 406 11.60 20.36 18.93
C ARG A 406 10.18 20.84 19.15
N ASP A 407 9.93 21.42 20.33
CA ASP A 407 8.61 21.95 20.69
C ASP A 407 8.30 23.30 19.99
N ASP A 408 9.32 23.98 19.46
CA ASP A 408 9.23 25.21 18.68
C ASP A 408 9.26 24.98 17.15
N GLY A 409 9.24 23.72 16.71
CA GLY A 409 9.34 23.34 15.30
C GLY A 409 8.02 22.92 14.65
N VAL A 410 7.99 23.02 13.32
CA VAL A 410 6.94 22.45 12.45
C VAL A 410 7.55 21.40 11.52
N TYR A 411 6.94 20.22 11.48
CA TYR A 411 7.47 19.06 10.76
C TYR A 411 6.43 18.47 9.80
N PHE A 412 6.89 17.98 8.67
CA PHE A 412 6.10 17.24 7.69
C PHE A 412 6.61 15.82 7.59
N MET A 413 5.75 14.84 7.80
CA MET A 413 6.05 13.42 7.66
C MET A 413 5.13 12.78 6.63
N GLU A 414 5.68 12.14 5.60
CA GLU A 414 4.87 11.45 4.58
C GLU A 414 5.21 9.97 4.49
N ASN A 415 4.16 9.13 4.45
CA ASN A 415 4.27 7.67 4.38
C ASN A 415 3.80 7.11 3.03
N GLY A 416 3.76 7.93 1.98
CA GLY A 416 3.24 7.55 0.66
C GLY A 416 1.71 7.59 0.52
N GLU A 417 0.93 7.58 1.61
CA GLU A 417 -0.54 7.71 1.59
C GLU A 417 -1.04 9.02 2.22
N ASP A 418 -0.45 9.38 3.36
CA ASP A 418 -0.79 10.53 4.18
C ASP A 418 0.43 11.44 4.39
N GLY A 419 0.20 12.75 4.37
CA GLY A 419 1.15 13.77 4.79
C GLY A 419 0.74 14.34 6.15
N LEU A 420 1.48 13.98 7.18
CA LEU A 420 1.25 14.41 8.56
C LEU A 420 2.02 15.70 8.84
N LEU A 421 1.31 16.74 9.25
CA LEU A 421 1.88 18.01 9.66
C LEU A 421 1.85 18.11 11.18
N TYR A 422 3.01 17.98 11.80
CA TYR A 422 3.16 18.12 13.24
C TYR A 422 3.57 19.54 13.60
N VAL A 423 2.80 20.16 14.49
CA VAL A 423 3.05 21.52 15.00
C VAL A 423 3.37 21.44 16.48
N GLY A 424 4.56 21.90 16.88
CA GLY A 424 4.96 21.99 18.27
C GLY A 424 4.14 23.03 19.06
N ASN A 425 4.13 22.91 20.40
CA ASN A 425 3.31 23.79 21.24
C ASN A 425 3.91 25.20 21.41
N SER A 426 5.22 25.33 21.20
CA SER A 426 5.99 26.57 21.41
C SER A 426 6.45 27.20 20.09
N VAL A 427 5.79 26.88 18.97
CA VAL A 427 6.12 27.42 17.65
C VAL A 427 5.87 28.94 17.62
N HIS A 428 6.85 29.69 17.10
CA HIS A 428 6.74 31.14 17.00
C HIS A 428 5.54 31.55 16.12
N PRO A 429 4.66 32.48 16.55
CA PRO A 429 3.45 32.86 15.81
C PRO A 429 3.69 33.27 14.35
N ALA A 430 4.82 33.92 14.07
CA ALA A 430 5.20 34.30 12.69
C ALA A 430 5.33 33.11 11.73
N ILE A 431 5.80 31.95 12.21
CA ILE A 431 5.89 30.73 11.38
C ILE A 431 4.48 30.18 11.10
N LEU A 432 3.60 30.21 12.10
CA LEU A 432 2.21 29.79 11.94
C LEU A 432 1.45 30.69 10.96
N GLU A 433 1.67 32.00 11.02
CA GLU A 433 1.07 32.96 10.10
C GLU A 433 1.56 32.73 8.67
N GLN A 434 2.87 32.50 8.48
CA GLN A 434 3.43 32.21 7.17
C GLN A 434 2.92 30.89 6.58
N LEU A 435 2.78 29.84 7.38
CA LEU A 435 2.40 28.50 6.91
C LEU A 435 0.90 28.27 6.81
N PHE A 436 0.12 28.86 7.70
CA PHE A 436 -1.30 28.56 7.89
C PHE A 436 -2.20 29.80 7.85
N GLY A 437 -1.64 31.01 7.74
CA GLY A 437 -2.42 32.25 7.77
C GLY A 437 -3.07 32.55 9.13
N VAL A 438 -2.64 31.87 10.21
CA VAL A 438 -3.22 32.03 11.56
C VAL A 438 -2.14 32.35 12.59
N SER A 439 -2.46 33.24 13.52
CA SER A 439 -1.55 33.71 14.58
C SER A 439 -1.57 32.86 15.86
N SER A 440 -2.48 31.88 15.95
CA SER A 440 -2.59 30.95 17.09
C SER A 440 -2.93 29.54 16.64
N ALA A 441 -2.77 28.55 17.53
CA ALA A 441 -2.91 27.10 17.29
C ALA A 441 -4.32 26.61 16.87
N ALA A 442 -5.23 27.52 16.50
CA ALA A 442 -6.51 27.24 15.88
C ALA A 442 -6.36 26.85 14.38
N VAL A 443 -5.31 26.11 14.04
CA VAL A 443 -5.16 25.52 12.71
C VAL A 443 -6.32 24.54 12.49
N PRO A 444 -7.08 24.66 11.39
CA PRO A 444 -8.20 23.79 11.08
C PRO A 444 -7.78 22.31 11.06
N ASN A 445 -8.65 21.42 11.54
CA ASN A 445 -8.41 19.98 11.50
C ASN A 445 -8.36 19.43 10.06
N GLN A 446 -9.07 20.08 9.13
CA GLN A 446 -9.03 19.78 7.71
C GLN A 446 -8.15 20.82 7.02
N LEU A 447 -6.93 20.41 6.67
CA LEU A 447 -5.97 21.29 6.03
C LEU A 447 -5.95 21.03 4.52
N VAL A 448 -6.33 22.03 3.75
CA VAL A 448 -5.91 22.16 2.35
C VAL A 448 -4.65 23.01 2.37
N LEU A 449 -3.61 22.57 1.67
CA LEU A 449 -2.39 23.36 1.57
C LEU A 449 -2.68 24.59 0.72
N GLU A 450 -2.76 25.75 1.37
CA GLU A 450 -2.86 27.03 0.71
C GLU A 450 -1.45 27.58 0.46
N GLN A 451 -1.32 28.37 -0.59
CA GLN A 451 -0.09 29.10 -0.89
C GLN A 451 -0.31 30.57 -0.52
N PHE A 452 0.36 31.02 0.53
CA PHE A 452 0.35 32.41 0.97
C PHE A 452 1.47 33.20 0.28
N ASP A 453 1.34 34.53 0.26
CA ASP A 453 2.36 35.42 -0.35
C ASP A 453 3.56 35.62 0.59
N ASN A 454 4.30 34.53 0.85
CA ASN A 454 5.57 34.53 1.55
C ASN A 454 6.47 33.38 1.05
N GLU A 455 7.78 33.51 1.29
CA GLU A 455 8.77 32.57 0.78
C GLU A 455 8.62 31.17 1.39
N LEU A 456 8.38 31.09 2.70
CA LEU A 456 8.26 29.82 3.41
C LEU A 456 7.09 28.99 2.89
N SER A 457 5.90 29.59 2.76
CA SER A 457 4.71 28.95 2.21
C SER A 457 4.94 28.47 0.78
N ARG A 458 5.61 29.27 -0.06
CA ARG A 458 5.97 28.88 -1.43
C ARG A 458 6.88 27.64 -1.44
N LYS A 459 7.97 27.65 -0.67
CA LYS A 459 8.89 26.51 -0.55
C LYS A 459 8.19 25.25 -0.03
N VAL A 460 7.31 25.37 0.96
CA VAL A 460 6.51 24.23 1.46
C VAL A 460 5.61 23.66 0.38
N ASN A 461 4.91 24.52 -0.37
CA ASN A 461 4.06 24.10 -1.48
C ASN A 461 4.86 23.38 -2.57
N GLU A 462 6.04 23.89 -2.93
CA GLU A 462 6.93 23.25 -3.90
C GLU A 462 7.38 21.85 -3.43
N VAL A 463 7.85 21.73 -2.18
CA VAL A 463 8.26 20.44 -1.58
C VAL A 463 7.10 19.44 -1.58
N VAL A 464 5.93 19.84 -1.08
CA VAL A 464 4.76 18.93 -0.98
C VAL A 464 4.25 18.53 -2.36
N ASN A 465 4.22 19.45 -3.32
CA ASN A 465 3.78 19.14 -4.69
C ASN A 465 4.79 18.25 -5.43
N GLU A 466 6.09 18.42 -5.19
CA GLU A 466 7.09 17.51 -5.73
C GLU A 466 6.98 16.11 -5.14
N ILE A 467 6.77 15.99 -3.84
CA ILE A 467 6.48 14.70 -3.20
C ILE A 467 5.22 14.09 -3.81
N ARG A 468 4.13 14.85 -4.00
CA ARG A 468 2.89 14.35 -4.63
C ARG A 468 3.11 13.82 -6.05
N ARG A 469 3.99 14.43 -6.85
CA ARG A 469 4.33 13.93 -8.19
C ARG A 469 5.02 12.55 -8.17
N GLN A 470 5.68 12.22 -7.06
CA GLN A 470 6.34 10.93 -6.84
C GLN A 470 5.39 9.86 -6.29
N ARG A 471 4.09 10.16 -6.12
CA ARG A 471 3.08 9.27 -5.53
C ARG A 471 1.96 9.01 -6.54
N CYS A 472 1.37 7.82 -6.46
CA CYS A 472 0.21 7.44 -7.29
C CYS A 472 -1.14 7.80 -6.66
N SER A 473 -1.14 8.10 -5.36
CA SER A 473 -2.33 8.52 -4.63
C SER A 473 -2.14 9.93 -4.10
N TYR A 474 -3.24 10.68 -4.04
CA TYR A 474 -3.25 12.02 -3.50
C TYR A 474 -2.91 11.98 -2.01
N LEU A 475 -1.79 12.62 -1.68
CA LEU A 475 -1.29 12.77 -0.33
C LEU A 475 -2.19 13.74 0.45
N ARG A 476 -3.14 13.17 1.22
CA ARG A 476 -4.02 13.95 2.09
C ARG A 476 -3.22 14.49 3.27
N LEU A 477 -3.51 15.73 3.66
CA LEU A 477 -2.81 16.38 4.76
C LEU A 477 -3.59 16.24 6.06
N ARG A 478 -2.90 15.87 7.13
CA ARG A 478 -3.47 15.71 8.47
C ARG A 478 -2.66 16.49 9.48
N LEU A 479 -3.34 17.30 10.27
CA LEU A 479 -2.72 18.04 11.34
C LEU A 479 -2.54 17.13 12.58
N CYS A 480 -1.31 17.08 13.08
CA CYS A 480 -0.92 16.34 14.27
C CYS A 480 -0.53 17.32 15.37
N LYS A 481 -1.19 17.21 16.53
CA LYS A 481 -0.93 18.05 17.70
C LYS A 481 -0.51 17.19 18.88
N LYS A 482 0.44 17.68 19.67
CA LYS A 482 0.92 17.00 20.88
C LYS A 482 -0.21 16.92 21.92
N GLY A 483 -0.45 15.74 22.47
CA GLY A 483 -1.49 15.49 23.46
C GLY A 483 -2.82 15.01 22.86
N ASP A 484 -2.99 15.08 21.55
CA ASP A 484 -4.13 14.52 20.83
C ASP A 484 -3.77 13.16 20.19
N PRO A 485 -4.76 12.29 19.89
CA PRO A 485 -4.52 11.00 19.23
C PRO A 485 -3.75 11.11 17.90
N SER A 486 -3.87 12.22 17.17
CA SER A 486 -3.13 12.46 15.92
C SER A 486 -1.64 12.68 16.16
N GLY A 487 -1.26 13.29 17.28
CA GLY A 487 0.14 13.43 17.70
C GLY A 487 0.74 12.12 18.18
N ASP A 488 -0.03 11.29 18.89
CA ASP A 488 0.39 9.95 19.29
C ASP A 488 0.62 9.05 18.06
N PHE A 489 -0.25 9.15 17.05
CA PHE A 489 -0.07 8.48 15.77
C PHE A 489 1.22 8.93 15.07
N PHE A 490 1.48 10.25 15.00
CA PHE A 490 2.73 10.79 14.44
C PHE A 490 3.96 10.23 15.18
N ARG A 491 3.94 10.21 16.51
CA ARG A 491 5.03 9.65 17.33
C ARG A 491 5.21 8.15 17.12
N SER A 492 4.14 7.41 16.85
CA SER A 492 4.22 5.97 16.55
C SER A 492 5.00 5.66 15.26
N LEU A 493 5.17 6.64 14.37
CA LEU A 493 5.95 6.54 13.14
C LEU A 493 7.43 6.92 13.32
N LEU A 494 7.86 7.33 14.52
CA LEU A 494 9.26 7.53 14.86
C LEU A 494 9.91 6.16 15.13
N VAL A 495 10.13 5.41 14.06
CA VAL A 495 10.49 3.99 14.11
C VAL A 495 11.84 3.69 14.76
N GLU A 496 12.71 4.68 14.93
CA GLU A 496 13.99 4.51 15.64
C GLU A 496 13.83 4.52 17.16
N ASP A 497 12.78 5.17 17.66
CA ASP A 497 12.48 5.26 19.09
C ASP A 497 12.00 3.93 19.66
N LYS A 498 12.10 3.79 20.98
CA LYS A 498 11.53 2.65 21.70
C LYS A 498 10.00 2.76 21.73
N ALA A 499 9.32 1.72 21.27
CA ALA A 499 7.86 1.60 21.36
C ALA A 499 7.47 0.49 22.36
N LEU A 500 6.20 0.47 22.78
CA LEU A 500 5.70 -0.52 23.74
C LEU A 500 5.92 -1.94 23.18
N GLY A 501 6.70 -2.76 23.88
CA GLY A 501 7.00 -4.14 23.46
C GLY A 501 7.91 -4.27 22.24
N SER A 502 8.55 -3.18 21.79
CA SER A 502 9.50 -3.18 20.66
C SER A 502 10.83 -2.54 21.04
N LEU A 503 11.89 -2.88 20.31
CA LEU A 503 13.23 -2.34 20.53
C LEU A 503 13.38 -0.95 19.87
N SER A 504 14.20 -0.08 20.46
CA SER A 504 14.79 1.05 19.73
C SER A 504 15.78 0.56 18.67
N TYR A 505 16.20 1.43 17.74
CA TYR A 505 17.14 1.02 16.70
C TYR A 505 18.49 0.51 17.26
N VAL A 506 19.03 1.19 18.27
CA VAL A 506 20.27 0.77 18.93
C VAL A 506 20.12 -0.58 19.63
N GLU A 507 19.03 -0.78 20.39
CA GLU A 507 18.74 -2.07 21.03
C GLU A 507 18.56 -3.19 19.99
N PHE A 508 17.94 -2.88 18.84
CA PHE A 508 17.75 -3.83 17.75
C PHE A 508 19.07 -4.23 17.08
N LEU A 509 19.99 -3.30 16.86
CA LEU A 509 21.33 -3.63 16.35
C LEU A 509 22.11 -4.55 17.30
N VAL A 510 22.01 -4.30 18.61
CA VAL A 510 22.60 -5.19 19.64
C VAL A 510 21.98 -6.58 19.59
N HIS A 511 20.65 -6.66 19.45
CA HIS A 511 19.93 -7.93 19.30
C HIS A 511 20.38 -8.69 18.05
N VAL A 512 20.40 -8.04 16.88
CA VAL A 512 20.87 -8.61 15.61
C VAL A 512 22.31 -9.11 15.74
N HIS A 513 23.20 -8.29 16.30
CA HIS A 513 24.60 -8.67 16.50
C HIS A 513 24.73 -9.91 17.39
N ARG A 514 24.02 -9.96 18.52
CA ARG A 514 24.03 -11.13 19.43
C ARG A 514 23.55 -12.40 18.72
N GLN A 515 22.49 -12.32 17.92
CA GLN A 515 21.97 -13.45 17.15
C GLN A 515 22.95 -13.91 16.06
N ILE A 516 23.64 -12.98 15.38
CA ILE A 516 24.69 -13.31 14.42
C ILE A 516 25.83 -14.08 15.12
N GLN A 517 26.32 -13.59 16.27
CA GLN A 517 27.38 -14.25 17.02
C GLN A 517 26.98 -15.67 17.44
N SER A 518 25.76 -15.84 17.96
CA SER A 518 25.24 -17.14 18.37
C SER A 518 25.14 -18.17 17.24
N LYS A 519 25.07 -17.73 15.98
CA LYS A 519 25.04 -18.61 14.80
C LYS A 519 26.41 -18.81 14.15
N LEU A 520 27.44 -18.09 14.60
CA LEU A 520 28.82 -18.22 14.14
C LEU A 520 29.65 -19.13 15.06
N THR A 521 29.29 -19.19 16.34
CA THR A 521 29.69 -20.25 17.27
C THR A 521 28.97 -21.55 16.92
#